data_AF-A0A925NB45-F1
#
_entry.id   AF-A0A925NB45-F1
#
_cell.length_a   1.000
_cell.length_b   1.000
_cell.length_c   1.000
_cell.angle_alpha   90.00
_cell.angle_beta   90.00
_cell.angle_gamma   90.00
#
_symmetry.space_group_name_H-M   'P 1'
#
loop_
_entity.id
_entity.type
_entity.pdbx_description
1 polymer ?
#
loop_
_entity_poly.entity_id
_entity_poly.type
_entity_poly.pdbx_seq_one_letter_code
_entity_poly.pdbx_strand_id
1 'polypeptide(L)'
;MSAITLSRREFIGSSAGLVVAFHIPFAAAQDAQVQEINAWVVVQPDDTVVIRIARSEMGQGSLTGLAQLVAEELDCNWAKVKTEYPTPGQNLARKRVWGNFSTGGSRGIRESHEYVRKGGAIARTMLVQAAADEWKVPSAECSAAASVITHNPSGRKTSYGKVALAAAKLTPPTEVALKDPKDWKLVGKPLARLDTQDKLTGAQVYGTDFKLPGMLNAAIKDCPVFGGKVKSFNAAAIAQRPGVKKVVRVGESAVAVIADTWWHAKTALDALPIEWDEGPNAKLSSADTNALLKEGLDAPQAVVGNSVGDARAAIASAAGKIEAVYSYPHQNHATMETMTATVKYTPQRCEVWTPTQNGEAALAAAAEAAGLPPAQCEVYKLLLGGGFGRRGATHDWVTQAVQIAKEMPGTPVKLIWSREEDMTHGRYHPVTQCKLSAGLDAQGELTALHMRI
;
A
#
# COMPACT_ATOMS: atom_id res chain seq x y z
N MET A 1 55.91 -24.62 26.50
CA MET A 1 54.77 -23.71 26.32
C MET A 1 54.20 -23.96 24.94
N SER A 2 53.15 -24.77 24.85
CA SER A 2 52.49 -25.09 23.59
C SER A 2 51.06 -24.59 23.71
N ALA A 3 50.70 -23.62 22.87
CA ALA A 3 49.39 -23.00 22.84
C ALA A 3 48.33 -24.02 22.38
N ILE A 4 47.29 -24.21 23.19
CA ILE A 4 46.11 -25.00 22.84
C ILE A 4 45.30 -24.19 21.81
N THR A 5 45.09 -24.74 20.62
CA THR A 5 44.24 -24.15 19.59
C THR A 5 42.80 -24.62 19.83
N LEU A 6 41.93 -23.73 20.32
CA LEU A 6 40.50 -24.00 20.48
C LEU A 6 39.76 -23.74 19.16
N SER A 7 38.99 -24.73 18.70
CA SER A 7 38.18 -24.60 17.49
C SER A 7 36.87 -23.82 17.76
N ARG A 8 36.36 -23.09 16.76
CA ARG A 8 35.10 -22.31 16.83
C ARG A 8 33.87 -23.14 17.28
N ARG A 9 33.91 -24.47 17.19
CA ARG A 9 32.81 -25.35 17.63
C ARG A 9 32.80 -25.63 19.13
N GLU A 10 33.95 -25.57 19.80
CA GLU A 10 34.05 -25.85 21.23
C GLU A 10 33.76 -24.62 22.09
N PHE A 11 33.98 -23.40 21.56
CA PHE A 11 33.65 -22.16 22.26
C PHE A 11 32.12 -21.94 22.45
N ILE A 12 31.28 -22.55 21.61
CA ILE A 12 29.81 -22.43 21.70
C ILE A 12 29.22 -23.38 22.76
N GLY A 13 29.98 -24.38 23.22
CA GLY A 13 29.50 -25.37 24.20
C GLY A 13 29.58 -24.95 25.67
N SER A 14 30.30 -23.86 26.00
CA SER A 14 30.60 -23.52 27.40
C SER A 14 30.74 -22.01 27.64
N SER A 15 29.64 -21.28 27.57
CA SER A 15 29.56 -19.95 28.20
C SER A 15 28.12 -19.58 28.51
N ALA A 16 27.74 -19.77 29.77
CA ALA A 16 26.61 -19.12 30.38
C ALA A 16 26.91 -17.62 30.56
N GLY A 17 26.00 -16.75 30.11
CA GLY A 17 25.88 -15.36 30.57
C GLY A 17 26.80 -14.32 29.93
N LEU A 18 26.31 -13.65 28.88
CA LEU A 18 26.16 -12.18 28.79
C LEU A 18 25.49 -11.84 27.45
N VAL A 19 24.16 -11.66 27.44
CA VAL A 19 23.46 -11.16 26.25
C VAL A 19 23.56 -9.65 26.24
N VAL A 20 24.54 -9.13 25.51
CA VAL A 20 24.51 -7.74 25.04
C VAL A 20 23.48 -7.70 23.92
N ALA A 21 22.32 -7.10 24.20
CA ALA A 21 21.20 -7.01 23.27
C ALA A 21 21.55 -6.09 22.10
N PHE A 22 21.96 -6.69 20.97
CA PHE A 22 21.84 -6.04 19.67
C PHE A 22 20.45 -6.31 19.12
N HIS A 23 19.64 -5.26 19.04
CA HIS A 23 18.31 -5.30 18.46
C HIS A 23 18.43 -5.39 16.93
N ILE A 24 18.38 -6.60 16.38
CA ILE A 24 18.20 -6.86 14.94
C ILE A 24 16.72 -7.16 14.73
N PRO A 25 15.94 -6.32 14.01
CA PRO A 25 14.48 -6.45 13.97
C PRO A 25 13.97 -7.63 13.13
N PHE A 26 14.83 -8.43 12.49
CA PHE A 26 14.42 -9.63 11.76
C PHE A 26 15.52 -10.70 11.79
N ALA A 27 15.69 -11.32 12.94
CA ALA A 27 16.17 -12.71 13.01
C ALA A 27 14.96 -13.55 13.39
N ALA A 28 14.64 -14.56 12.56
CA ALA A 28 13.56 -15.49 12.83
C ALA A 28 13.78 -16.13 14.20
N ALA A 29 13.01 -15.68 15.20
CA ALA A 29 12.77 -16.47 16.38
C ALA A 29 12.18 -17.80 15.90
N GLN A 30 12.76 -18.91 16.36
CA GLN A 30 12.21 -20.24 16.12
C GLN A 30 10.70 -20.23 16.41
N ASP A 31 9.91 -20.74 15.46
CA ASP A 31 8.45 -20.75 15.40
C ASP A 31 7.77 -21.00 16.74
N ALA A 32 7.46 -19.93 17.48
CA ALA A 32 6.18 -19.89 18.17
C ALA A 32 5.15 -19.72 17.06
N GLN A 33 4.58 -20.84 16.56
CA GLN A 33 3.57 -20.85 15.49
C GLN A 33 2.61 -19.68 15.71
N VAL A 34 2.64 -18.69 14.81
CA VAL A 34 1.76 -17.53 14.86
C VAL A 34 0.32 -18.05 14.78
N GLN A 35 -0.46 -17.85 15.82
CA GLN A 35 -1.78 -18.46 15.94
C GLN A 35 -2.83 -17.51 15.38
N GLU A 36 -3.07 -17.69 14.09
CA GLU A 36 -4.20 -17.08 13.41
C GLU A 36 -5.50 -17.67 13.94
N ILE A 37 -6.36 -16.85 14.58
CA ILE A 37 -7.72 -17.25 14.92
C ILE A 37 -8.56 -17.29 13.65
N ASN A 38 -8.42 -16.24 12.83
CA ASN A 38 -8.91 -16.19 11.46
C ASN A 38 -8.07 -15.19 10.65
N ALA A 39 -8.38 -15.03 9.36
CA ALA A 39 -7.57 -14.20 8.45
C ALA A 39 -7.29 -12.77 8.99
N TRP A 40 -8.18 -12.19 9.78
CA TRP A 40 -8.07 -10.82 10.29
C TRP A 40 -7.42 -10.72 11.67
N VAL A 41 -7.55 -11.75 12.51
CA VAL A 41 -7.17 -11.70 13.93
C VAL A 41 -6.14 -12.77 14.26
N VAL A 42 -5.00 -12.33 14.75
CA VAL A 42 -3.97 -13.16 15.38
C VAL A 42 -3.88 -12.78 16.85
N VAL A 43 -3.84 -13.79 17.73
CA VAL A 43 -3.64 -13.58 19.16
C VAL A 43 -2.38 -14.30 19.58
N GLN A 44 -1.43 -13.55 20.16
CA GLN A 44 -0.17 -14.09 20.65
C GLN A 44 -0.32 -14.62 22.09
N PRO A 45 0.58 -15.51 22.55
CA PRO A 45 0.55 -16.04 23.91
C PRO A 45 0.64 -14.99 25.03
N ASP A 46 1.15 -13.78 24.74
CA ASP A 46 1.23 -12.63 25.67
C ASP A 46 -0.05 -11.73 25.63
N ASP A 47 -1.10 -12.22 24.97
CA ASP A 47 -2.34 -11.54 24.59
C ASP A 47 -2.19 -10.34 23.65
N THR A 48 -1.05 -10.14 23.00
CA THR A 48 -0.96 -9.17 21.90
C THR A 48 -1.94 -9.58 20.81
N VAL A 49 -2.80 -8.65 20.40
CA VAL A 49 -3.79 -8.85 19.32
C VAL A 49 -3.28 -8.15 18.07
N VAL A 50 -2.88 -8.91 17.06
CA VAL A 50 -2.48 -8.37 15.76
C VAL A 50 -3.66 -8.41 14.82
N ILE A 51 -4.04 -7.23 14.32
CA ILE A 51 -5.15 -7.05 13.37
C ILE A 51 -4.58 -6.82 11.98
N ARG A 52 -4.95 -7.70 11.04
CA ARG A 52 -4.50 -7.62 9.65
C ARG A 52 -5.42 -6.75 8.81
N ILE A 53 -4.85 -5.74 8.16
CA ILE A 53 -5.61 -4.72 7.43
C ILE A 53 -5.14 -4.62 5.99
N ALA A 54 -5.99 -4.97 5.02
CA ALA A 54 -5.61 -4.90 3.61
C ALA A 54 -5.51 -3.48 3.05
N ARG A 55 -6.22 -2.49 3.60
CA ARG A 55 -6.20 -1.09 3.13
C ARG A 55 -4.90 -0.39 3.55
N SER A 56 -4.39 0.54 2.75
CA SER A 56 -3.14 1.27 3.02
C SER A 56 -3.38 2.51 3.88
N GLU A 57 -2.43 2.81 4.76
CA GLU A 57 -2.43 4.02 5.60
C GLU A 57 -1.52 5.09 5.00
N MET A 58 -2.04 6.31 4.90
CA MET A 58 -1.41 7.42 4.17
C MET A 58 -1.57 8.77 4.91
N GLY A 59 -1.99 8.73 6.17
CA GLY A 59 -2.31 9.91 6.98
C GLY A 59 -3.80 10.02 7.32
N GLN A 60 -4.69 9.30 6.62
CA GLN A 60 -6.14 9.43 6.80
C GLN A 60 -6.71 8.68 8.02
N GLY A 61 -5.94 7.77 8.64
CA GLY A 61 -6.36 7.07 9.86
C GLY A 61 -7.25 5.85 9.62
N SER A 62 -7.36 5.39 8.37
CA SER A 62 -8.13 4.20 8.03
C SER A 62 -7.58 2.95 8.70
N LEU A 63 -6.26 2.82 8.87
CA LEU A 63 -5.68 1.67 9.54
C LEU A 63 -6.12 1.59 11.01
N THR A 64 -6.06 2.72 11.73
CA THR A 64 -6.56 2.77 13.11
C THR A 64 -8.08 2.55 13.15
N GLY A 65 -8.85 3.18 12.26
CA GLY A 65 -10.30 3.03 12.22
C GLY A 65 -10.76 1.60 11.92
N LEU A 66 -10.11 0.90 10.98
CA LEU A 66 -10.40 -0.50 10.70
C LEU A 66 -9.99 -1.41 11.86
N ALA A 67 -8.87 -1.12 12.53
CA ALA A 67 -8.47 -1.83 13.74
C ALA A 67 -9.50 -1.65 14.88
N GLN A 68 -10.04 -0.44 15.07
CA GLN A 68 -11.09 -0.18 16.06
C GLN A 68 -12.34 -1.02 15.80
N LEU A 69 -12.77 -1.11 14.53
CA LEU A 69 -13.94 -1.92 14.15
C LEU A 69 -13.76 -3.40 14.47
N VAL A 70 -12.57 -3.96 14.22
CA VAL A 70 -12.25 -5.35 14.58
C VAL A 70 -12.18 -5.49 16.10
N ALA A 71 -11.46 -4.60 16.79
CA ALA A 71 -11.25 -4.64 18.23
C ALA A 71 -12.55 -4.52 19.02
N GLU A 72 -13.48 -3.68 18.55
CA GLU A 72 -14.82 -3.54 19.09
C GLU A 72 -15.57 -4.86 19.05
N GLU A 73 -15.66 -5.49 17.89
CA GLU A 73 -16.33 -6.79 17.77
C GLU A 73 -15.59 -7.93 18.46
N LEU A 74 -14.28 -7.79 18.64
CA LEU A 74 -13.46 -8.78 19.33
C LEU A 74 -13.54 -8.65 20.86
N ASP A 75 -14.05 -7.54 21.39
CA ASP A 75 -13.99 -7.18 22.83
C ASP A 75 -12.56 -7.26 23.39
N CYS A 76 -11.55 -6.89 22.60
CA CYS A 76 -10.15 -6.93 23.02
C CYS A 76 -9.70 -5.63 23.70
N ASN A 77 -8.63 -5.75 24.50
CA ASN A 77 -7.97 -4.59 25.08
C ASN A 77 -7.20 -3.81 24.00
N TRP A 78 -7.67 -2.59 23.70
CA TRP A 78 -7.05 -1.68 22.72
C TRP A 78 -5.55 -1.45 22.97
N ALA A 79 -5.12 -1.40 24.23
CA ALA A 79 -3.71 -1.20 24.57
C ALA A 79 -2.79 -2.36 24.13
N LYS A 80 -3.35 -3.53 23.83
CA LYS A 80 -2.63 -4.70 23.31
C LYS A 80 -2.77 -4.87 21.79
N VAL A 81 -3.45 -3.94 21.11
CA VAL A 81 -3.67 -4.02 19.66
C VAL A 81 -2.44 -3.55 18.90
N LYS A 82 -2.02 -4.36 17.93
CA LYS A 82 -1.07 -4.01 16.88
C LYS A 82 -1.70 -4.28 15.51
N THR A 83 -1.09 -3.75 14.46
CA THR A 83 -1.53 -3.99 13.08
C THR A 83 -0.44 -4.56 12.22
N GLU A 84 -0.84 -5.35 11.24
CA GLU A 84 0.04 -5.93 10.22
C GLU A 84 -0.63 -5.77 8.85
N TYR A 85 0.20 -5.61 7.80
CA TYR A 85 -0.28 -5.76 6.43
C TYR A 85 -0.22 -7.24 6.02
N PRO A 86 -1.35 -7.90 5.72
CA PRO A 86 -1.28 -9.12 4.92
C PRO A 86 -0.71 -8.78 3.54
N THR A 87 -0.14 -9.76 2.85
CA THR A 87 0.42 -9.54 1.52
C THR A 87 -0.63 -9.81 0.41
N PRO A 88 -0.54 -9.14 -0.75
CA PRO A 88 -1.36 -9.46 -1.91
C PRO A 88 -1.16 -10.91 -2.40
N GLY A 89 0.05 -11.47 -2.28
CA GLY A 89 0.32 -12.87 -2.62
C GLY A 89 -0.43 -13.84 -1.70
N GLN A 90 -0.42 -13.59 -0.38
CA GLN A 90 -1.25 -14.33 0.57
C GLN A 90 -2.73 -14.21 0.24
N ASN A 91 -3.19 -13.00 -0.11
CA ASN A 91 -4.59 -12.77 -0.48
C ASN A 91 -4.98 -13.58 -1.70
N LEU A 92 -4.14 -13.58 -2.75
CA LEU A 92 -4.35 -14.37 -3.96
C LEU A 92 -4.42 -15.87 -3.65
N ALA A 93 -3.44 -16.39 -2.91
CA ALA A 93 -3.38 -17.80 -2.53
C ALA A 93 -4.61 -18.25 -1.72
N ARG A 94 -5.20 -17.34 -0.94
CA ARG A 94 -6.38 -17.58 -0.10
C ARG A 94 -7.68 -17.10 -0.75
N LYS A 95 -7.76 -17.10 -2.09
CA LYS A 95 -8.98 -16.75 -2.85
C LYS A 95 -9.57 -15.39 -2.45
N ARG A 96 -8.69 -14.40 -2.26
CA ARG A 96 -9.02 -13.01 -1.88
C ARG A 96 -9.71 -12.87 -0.51
N VAL A 97 -9.29 -13.64 0.49
CA VAL A 97 -9.91 -13.64 1.84
C VAL A 97 -9.99 -12.25 2.50
N TRP A 98 -9.05 -11.34 2.21
CA TRP A 98 -9.09 -9.96 2.74
C TRP A 98 -9.76 -8.96 1.79
N GLY A 99 -10.35 -9.44 0.69
CA GLY A 99 -11.05 -8.60 -0.28
C GLY A 99 -10.10 -7.76 -1.14
N ASN A 100 -10.36 -6.46 -1.20
CA ASN A 100 -9.70 -5.50 -2.09
C ASN A 100 -8.54 -4.77 -1.37
N PHE A 101 -7.35 -4.78 -1.99
CA PHE A 101 -6.15 -4.12 -1.45
C PHE A 101 -5.96 -2.67 -1.90
N SER A 102 -6.87 -2.14 -2.70
CA SER A 102 -6.86 -0.76 -3.17
C SER A 102 -7.34 0.23 -2.11
N THR A 103 -6.75 1.41 -2.02
CA THR A 103 -7.21 2.49 -1.13
C THR A 103 -7.34 3.78 -1.92
N GLY A 104 -8.59 4.22 -2.13
CA GLY A 104 -8.93 5.44 -2.86
C GLY A 104 -10.45 5.65 -2.95
N GLY A 105 -10.88 6.87 -3.31
CA GLY A 105 -12.30 7.22 -3.47
C GLY A 105 -13.14 7.11 -2.18
N SER A 106 -12.51 7.35 -1.01
CA SER A 106 -13.16 7.24 0.31
C SER A 106 -13.79 5.86 0.59
N ARG A 107 -13.25 4.81 -0.03
CA ARG A 107 -13.76 3.44 0.08
C ARG A 107 -13.17 2.63 1.24
N GLY A 108 -12.06 3.08 1.81
CA GLY A 108 -11.30 2.33 2.83
C GLY A 108 -12.18 1.83 3.97
N ILE A 109 -12.88 2.73 4.67
CA ILE A 109 -13.85 2.37 5.72
C ILE A 109 -15.18 1.92 5.10
N ARG A 110 -15.72 2.71 4.16
CA ARG A 110 -17.07 2.54 3.59
C ARG A 110 -17.33 1.16 3.00
N GLU A 111 -16.33 0.53 2.38
CA GLU A 111 -16.47 -0.81 1.81
C GLU A 111 -15.93 -1.92 2.71
N SER A 112 -15.26 -1.57 3.80
CA SER A 112 -14.57 -2.56 4.64
C SER A 112 -15.18 -2.77 6.00
N HIS A 113 -16.01 -1.83 6.47
CA HIS A 113 -16.46 -1.82 7.84
C HIS A 113 -17.20 -3.10 8.23
N GLU A 114 -18.00 -3.68 7.35
CA GLU A 114 -18.81 -4.86 7.69
C GLU A 114 -17.97 -6.14 7.80
N TYR A 115 -17.13 -6.45 6.79
CA TYR A 115 -16.40 -7.71 6.80
C TYR A 115 -15.32 -7.76 7.88
N VAL A 116 -14.67 -6.62 8.20
CA VAL A 116 -13.68 -6.59 9.29
C VAL A 116 -14.35 -6.79 10.66
N ARG A 117 -15.56 -6.22 10.84
CA ARG A 117 -16.37 -6.44 12.04
C ARG A 117 -16.76 -7.91 12.18
N LYS A 118 -17.22 -8.55 11.10
CA LYS A 118 -17.50 -10.00 11.09
C LYS A 118 -16.26 -10.80 11.48
N GLY A 119 -15.09 -10.44 10.96
CA GLY A 119 -13.81 -11.05 11.37
C GLY A 119 -13.53 -10.95 12.87
N GLY A 120 -13.75 -9.78 13.49
CA GLY A 120 -13.61 -9.59 14.93
C GLY A 120 -14.61 -10.42 15.75
N ALA A 121 -15.89 -10.41 15.35
CA ALA A 121 -16.96 -11.12 16.06
C ALA A 121 -16.79 -12.64 15.97
N ILE A 122 -16.42 -13.17 14.81
CA ILE A 122 -16.08 -14.59 14.60
C ILE A 122 -14.94 -15.00 15.53
N ALA A 123 -13.87 -14.20 15.58
CA ALA A 123 -12.72 -14.49 16.43
C ALA A 123 -13.11 -14.50 17.93
N ARG A 124 -13.95 -13.55 18.38
CA ARG A 124 -14.49 -13.57 19.75
C ARG A 124 -15.27 -14.85 20.04
N THR A 125 -16.17 -15.26 19.15
CA THR A 125 -16.96 -16.49 19.31
C THR A 125 -16.06 -17.71 19.44
N MET A 126 -15.03 -17.84 18.61
CA MET A 126 -14.08 -18.95 18.66
C MET A 126 -13.27 -18.94 19.97
N LEU A 127 -12.80 -17.78 20.42
CA LEU A 127 -12.07 -17.64 21.68
C LEU A 127 -12.93 -18.01 22.89
N VAL A 128 -14.17 -17.51 22.95
CA VAL A 128 -15.14 -17.83 24.01
C VAL A 128 -15.48 -19.33 24.00
N GLN A 129 -15.71 -19.91 22.83
CA GLN A 129 -15.98 -21.34 22.70
C GLN A 129 -14.81 -22.19 23.20
N ALA A 130 -13.57 -21.84 22.84
CA ALA A 130 -12.40 -22.56 23.32
C ALA A 130 -12.25 -22.55 24.84
N ALA A 131 -12.51 -21.40 25.49
CA ALA A 131 -12.52 -21.31 26.95
C ALA A 131 -13.65 -22.14 27.57
N ALA A 132 -14.84 -22.10 26.97
CA ALA A 132 -16.00 -22.87 27.42
C ALA A 132 -15.75 -24.39 27.32
N ASP A 133 -15.14 -24.84 26.23
CA ASP A 133 -14.75 -26.24 26.00
C ASP A 133 -13.72 -26.71 27.04
N GLU A 134 -12.70 -25.90 27.31
CA GLU A 134 -11.69 -26.19 28.36
C GLU A 134 -12.36 -26.33 29.74
N TRP A 135 -13.32 -25.47 30.03
CA TRP A 135 -14.05 -25.45 31.28
C TRP A 135 -15.20 -26.45 31.39
N LYS A 136 -15.55 -27.10 30.27
CA LYS A 136 -16.71 -28.00 30.12
C LYS A 136 -18.03 -27.34 30.52
N VAL A 137 -18.26 -26.11 30.05
CA VAL A 137 -19.48 -25.32 30.32
C VAL A 137 -20.11 -24.82 29.02
N PRO A 138 -21.39 -24.44 29.00
CA PRO A 138 -21.99 -23.79 27.85
C PRO A 138 -21.31 -22.44 27.54
N SER A 139 -21.03 -22.17 26.26
CA SER A 139 -20.41 -20.90 25.85
C SER A 139 -21.30 -19.67 26.10
N ALA A 140 -22.62 -19.86 26.14
CA ALA A 140 -23.58 -18.82 26.53
C ALA A 140 -23.43 -18.34 27.99
N GLU A 141 -22.78 -19.14 28.86
CA GLU A 141 -22.47 -18.75 30.24
C GLU A 141 -21.15 -17.94 30.34
N CYS A 142 -20.44 -17.76 29.22
CA CYS A 142 -19.19 -17.03 29.16
C CYS A 142 -19.37 -15.64 28.53
N SER A 143 -18.67 -14.64 29.08
CA SER A 143 -18.60 -13.29 28.52
C SER A 143 -17.15 -12.90 28.24
N ALA A 144 -16.94 -11.97 27.30
CA ALA A 144 -15.61 -11.46 26.99
C ALA A 144 -15.56 -9.94 27.12
N ALA A 145 -14.51 -9.42 27.74
CA ALA A 145 -14.23 -8.00 27.85
C ALA A 145 -12.73 -7.76 28.03
N ALA A 146 -12.17 -6.78 27.31
CA ALA A 146 -10.77 -6.39 27.39
C ALA A 146 -9.79 -7.57 27.28
N SER A 147 -10.03 -8.48 26.33
CA SER A 147 -9.24 -9.71 26.10
C SER A 147 -9.27 -10.74 27.23
N VAL A 148 -10.25 -10.66 28.15
CA VAL A 148 -10.48 -11.63 29.22
C VAL A 148 -11.84 -12.28 29.05
N ILE A 149 -11.86 -13.61 29.10
CA ILE A 149 -13.08 -14.41 29.07
C ILE A 149 -13.43 -14.79 30.50
N THR A 150 -14.68 -14.60 30.89
CA THR A 150 -15.20 -14.91 32.24
C THR A 150 -16.38 -15.87 32.14
N HIS A 151 -16.34 -16.99 32.86
CA HIS A 151 -17.51 -17.84 33.08
C HIS A 151 -18.38 -17.22 34.18
N ASN A 152 -19.51 -16.62 33.81
CA ASN A 152 -20.31 -15.75 34.68
C ASN A 152 -20.79 -16.46 35.96
N PRO A 153 -21.31 -17.71 35.93
CA PRO A 153 -21.77 -18.40 37.14
C PRO A 153 -20.66 -18.70 38.16
N SER A 154 -19.46 -19.06 37.69
CA SER A 154 -18.36 -19.48 38.58
C SER A 154 -17.33 -18.39 38.89
N GLY A 155 -17.29 -17.32 38.10
CA GLY A 155 -16.24 -16.31 38.15
C GLY A 155 -14.86 -16.72 37.61
N ARG A 156 -14.70 -17.95 37.10
CA ARG A 156 -13.46 -18.39 36.42
C ARG A 156 -13.10 -17.46 35.25
N LYS A 157 -11.82 -17.19 35.09
CA LYS A 157 -11.29 -16.30 34.04
C LYS A 157 -10.11 -16.91 33.31
N THR A 158 -10.02 -16.63 32.01
CA THR A 158 -8.84 -16.89 31.18
C THR A 158 -8.60 -15.72 30.23
N SER A 159 -7.39 -15.59 29.71
CA SER A 159 -7.04 -14.55 28.73
C SER A 159 -7.08 -15.11 27.31
N TYR A 160 -7.23 -14.23 26.33
CA TYR A 160 -7.28 -14.65 24.92
C TYR A 160 -6.01 -15.43 24.51
N GLY A 161 -4.82 -15.00 24.95
CA GLY A 161 -3.56 -15.66 24.60
C GLY A 161 -3.46 -17.10 25.10
N LYS A 162 -4.09 -17.42 26.25
CA LYS A 162 -4.10 -18.79 26.80
C LYS A 162 -4.93 -19.76 25.97
N VAL A 163 -6.02 -19.29 25.36
CA VAL A 163 -6.96 -20.14 24.60
C VAL A 163 -6.81 -20.03 23.09
N ALA A 164 -5.94 -19.14 22.60
CA ALA A 164 -5.74 -18.88 21.17
C ALA A 164 -5.46 -20.15 20.35
N LEU A 165 -4.67 -21.10 20.88
CA LEU A 165 -4.31 -22.34 20.18
C LEU A 165 -5.48 -23.27 20.01
N ALA A 166 -6.31 -23.37 21.06
CA ALA A 166 -7.52 -24.15 21.02
C ALA A 166 -8.53 -23.50 20.06
N ALA A 167 -8.71 -22.17 20.17
CA ALA A 167 -9.61 -21.40 19.32
C ALA A 167 -9.26 -21.51 17.83
N ALA A 168 -7.98 -21.43 17.45
CA ALA A 168 -7.54 -21.54 16.05
C ALA A 168 -7.85 -22.91 15.40
N LYS A 169 -8.16 -23.94 16.19
CA LYS A 169 -8.54 -25.27 15.70
C LYS A 169 -10.06 -25.45 15.52
N LEU A 170 -10.85 -24.50 16.03
CA LEU A 170 -12.30 -24.56 15.90
C LEU A 170 -12.71 -24.21 14.46
N THR A 171 -13.84 -24.78 14.03
CA THR A 171 -14.45 -24.37 12.75
C THR A 171 -15.08 -22.99 12.94
N PRO A 172 -14.72 -21.97 12.13
CA PRO A 172 -15.34 -20.67 12.23
C PRO A 172 -16.86 -20.75 11.97
N PRO A 173 -17.70 -20.07 12.77
CA PRO A 173 -19.13 -19.97 12.49
C PRO A 173 -19.38 -19.27 11.14
N THR A 174 -20.41 -19.73 10.42
CA THR A 174 -20.81 -19.15 9.12
C THR A 174 -21.55 -17.82 9.28
N GLU A 175 -22.27 -17.65 10.38
CA GLU A 175 -23.04 -16.46 10.71
C GLU A 175 -22.61 -15.91 12.07
N VAL A 176 -22.59 -14.58 12.19
CA VAL A 176 -22.27 -13.91 13.46
C VAL A 176 -23.06 -12.61 13.58
N ALA A 177 -23.62 -12.37 14.77
CA ALA A 177 -24.24 -11.09 15.09
C ALA A 177 -23.17 -10.04 15.33
N LEU A 178 -23.32 -8.89 14.67
CA LEU A 178 -22.50 -7.70 14.93
C LEU A 178 -23.14 -6.87 16.05
N LYS A 179 -22.31 -6.17 16.82
CA LYS A 179 -22.80 -5.23 17.84
C LYS A 179 -23.68 -4.13 17.24
N ASP A 180 -24.66 -3.63 17.99
CA ASP A 180 -25.37 -2.41 17.63
C ASP A 180 -24.42 -1.21 17.80
N PRO A 181 -24.37 -0.24 16.86
CA PRO A 181 -23.58 0.97 17.02
C PRO A 181 -23.78 1.72 18.34
N LYS A 182 -24.97 1.63 18.95
CA LYS A 182 -25.24 2.24 20.26
C LYS A 182 -24.43 1.61 21.40
N ASP A 183 -23.99 0.36 21.24
CA ASP A 183 -23.25 -0.42 22.24
C ASP A 183 -21.73 -0.33 22.03
N TRP A 184 -21.27 0.39 21.02
CA TRP A 184 -19.84 0.56 20.74
C TRP A 184 -19.11 1.34 21.84
N LYS A 185 -17.93 0.85 22.21
CA LYS A 185 -17.07 1.41 23.25
C LYS A 185 -15.80 2.05 22.68
N LEU A 186 -15.28 1.51 21.58
CA LEU A 186 -14.06 1.92 20.89
C LEU A 186 -14.38 2.70 19.61
N VAL A 187 -15.30 2.21 18.79
CA VAL A 187 -15.58 2.80 17.48
C VAL A 187 -16.18 4.20 17.64
N GLY A 188 -15.65 5.16 16.86
CA GLY A 188 -16.07 6.56 16.92
C GLY A 188 -15.45 7.35 18.07
N LYS A 189 -14.59 6.73 18.89
CA LYS A 189 -13.82 7.44 19.91
C LYS A 189 -12.48 7.95 19.35
N PRO A 190 -11.98 9.10 19.82
CA PRO A 190 -10.72 9.68 19.38
C PRO A 190 -9.52 8.97 20.05
N LEU A 191 -9.36 7.67 19.80
CA LEU A 191 -8.23 6.91 20.33
C LEU A 191 -6.91 7.34 19.66
N ALA A 192 -5.81 7.25 20.40
CA ALA A 192 -4.48 7.46 19.82
C ALA A 192 -4.26 6.47 18.66
N ARG A 193 -3.75 6.98 17.54
CA ARG A 193 -3.51 6.13 16.37
C ARG A 193 -2.35 5.18 16.63
N LEU A 194 -2.50 3.97 16.10
CA LEU A 194 -1.53 2.89 16.28
C LEU A 194 -0.17 3.17 15.61
N ASP A 195 -0.13 4.12 14.68
CA ASP A 195 1.04 4.49 13.88
C ASP A 195 1.66 5.84 14.30
N THR A 196 1.12 6.53 15.31
CA THR A 196 1.59 7.89 15.66
C THR A 196 2.99 7.90 16.26
N GLN A 197 3.28 7.02 17.23
CA GLN A 197 4.53 7.07 17.99
C GLN A 197 5.76 6.87 17.09
N ASP A 198 5.72 5.88 16.20
CA ASP A 198 6.83 5.58 15.29
C ASP A 198 7.05 6.71 14.29
N LYS A 199 5.99 7.42 13.89
CA LYS A 199 6.09 8.60 13.02
C LYS A 199 6.74 9.79 13.73
N LEU A 200 6.38 10.04 14.99
CA LEU A 200 6.92 11.18 15.75
C LEU A 200 8.39 10.99 16.16
N THR A 201 8.81 9.74 16.36
CA THR A 201 10.18 9.40 16.76
C THR A 201 11.12 9.16 15.58
N GLY A 202 10.59 9.09 14.35
CA GLY A 202 11.35 8.70 13.16
C GLY A 202 11.68 7.20 13.09
N ALA A 203 11.09 6.38 13.97
CA ALA A 203 11.27 4.92 13.96
C ALA A 203 10.48 4.24 12.82
N GLN A 204 9.47 4.90 12.28
CA GLN A 204 8.66 4.36 11.20
C GLN A 204 9.50 4.18 9.92
N VAL A 205 9.60 2.95 9.45
CA VAL A 205 10.25 2.61 8.18
C VAL A 205 9.28 2.85 7.01
N TYR A 206 9.66 3.73 6.08
CA TYR A 206 9.01 3.89 4.78
C TYR A 206 9.80 3.16 3.68
N GLY A 207 9.32 3.22 2.43
CA GLY A 207 9.98 2.54 1.29
C GLY A 207 11.42 2.99 1.06
N THR A 208 11.66 4.29 1.24
CA THR A 208 13.01 4.86 1.11
C THR A 208 13.95 4.41 2.23
N ASP A 209 13.44 4.15 3.43
CA ASP A 209 14.25 3.72 4.59
C ASP A 209 14.56 2.23 4.59
N PHE A 210 13.72 1.42 3.93
CA PHE A 210 13.79 -0.04 3.96
C PHE A 210 15.15 -0.58 3.51
N LYS A 211 15.78 -1.48 4.26
CA LYS A 211 17.10 -2.04 3.91
C LYS A 211 17.09 -3.55 3.95
N LEU A 212 17.83 -4.16 3.04
CA LEU A 212 18.17 -5.58 3.05
C LEU A 212 19.70 -5.75 3.05
N PRO A 213 20.23 -6.85 3.62
CA PRO A 213 21.65 -7.16 3.53
C PRO A 213 22.12 -7.23 2.07
N GLY A 214 23.25 -6.59 1.76
CA GLY A 214 23.84 -6.56 0.41
C GLY A 214 23.04 -5.77 -0.63
N MET A 215 22.05 -4.98 -0.22
CA MET A 215 21.19 -4.21 -1.13
C MET A 215 21.97 -3.13 -1.90
N LEU A 216 21.74 -3.05 -3.20
CA LEU A 216 22.20 -1.98 -4.08
C LEU A 216 21.10 -0.93 -4.30
N ASN A 217 21.48 0.23 -4.80
CA ASN A 217 20.57 1.33 -5.08
C ASN A 217 20.61 1.67 -6.58
N ALA A 218 19.47 2.07 -7.12
CA ALA A 218 19.33 2.53 -8.49
C ALA A 218 18.73 3.93 -8.53
N ALA A 219 19.32 4.77 -9.39
CA ALA A 219 18.72 6.01 -9.87
C ALA A 219 18.31 5.80 -11.34
N ILE A 220 17.22 6.42 -11.76
CA ILE A 220 16.65 6.28 -13.11
C ILE A 220 16.47 7.66 -13.75
N LYS A 221 16.57 7.70 -15.07
CA LYS A 221 16.22 8.82 -15.92
C LYS A 221 15.41 8.31 -17.10
N ASP A 222 14.16 8.72 -17.18
CA ASP A 222 13.24 8.46 -18.28
C ASP A 222 13.34 9.57 -19.34
N CYS A 223 12.86 9.28 -20.54
CA CYS A 223 12.86 10.23 -21.64
C CYS A 223 12.02 11.45 -21.26
N PRO A 224 12.54 12.69 -21.37
CA PRO A 224 11.84 13.89 -20.90
C PRO A 224 10.53 14.18 -21.65
N VAL A 225 10.27 13.49 -22.77
CA VAL A 225 9.05 13.63 -23.57
C VAL A 225 8.22 12.36 -23.46
N PHE A 226 6.94 12.51 -23.06
CA PHE A 226 6.02 11.37 -22.97
C PHE A 226 5.86 10.67 -24.33
N GLY A 227 6.11 9.35 -24.33
CA GLY A 227 6.09 8.53 -25.54
C GLY A 227 7.41 8.49 -26.32
N GLY A 228 8.41 9.26 -25.88
CA GLY A 228 9.77 9.16 -26.38
C GLY A 228 10.50 7.90 -25.89
N LYS A 229 11.67 7.64 -26.46
CA LYS A 229 12.46 6.42 -26.26
C LYS A 229 13.93 6.75 -26.02
N VAL A 230 14.67 5.83 -25.39
CA VAL A 230 16.13 5.87 -25.38
C VAL A 230 16.61 5.48 -26.77
N LYS A 231 17.28 6.39 -27.48
CA LYS A 231 17.97 6.06 -28.74
C LYS A 231 19.27 5.31 -28.43
N SER A 232 20.14 5.93 -27.64
CA SER A 232 21.45 5.35 -27.26
C SER A 232 21.94 5.92 -25.91
N PHE A 233 22.93 5.27 -25.29
CA PHE A 233 23.66 5.82 -24.15
C PHE A 233 25.09 5.26 -24.12
N ASN A 234 26.03 6.01 -23.54
CA ASN A 234 27.44 5.59 -23.41
C ASN A 234 27.79 5.18 -21.96
N ALA A 235 27.54 3.92 -21.61
CA ALA A 235 27.86 3.40 -20.28
C ALA A 235 29.37 3.42 -19.95
N ALA A 236 30.25 3.29 -20.95
CA ALA A 236 31.69 3.28 -20.74
C ALA A 236 32.20 4.61 -20.16
N ALA A 237 31.53 5.72 -20.45
CA ALA A 237 31.87 7.05 -19.94
C ALA A 237 31.76 7.15 -18.41
N ILE A 238 30.97 6.28 -17.77
CA ILE A 238 30.75 6.30 -16.31
C ILE A 238 31.16 5.01 -15.60
N ALA A 239 31.67 4.00 -16.34
CA ALA A 239 31.95 2.67 -15.79
C ALA A 239 32.99 2.67 -14.65
N GLN A 240 33.91 3.63 -14.64
CA GLN A 240 34.95 3.79 -13.62
C GLN A 240 34.57 4.73 -12.48
N ARG A 241 33.33 5.26 -12.46
CA ARG A 241 32.88 6.12 -11.36
C ARG A 241 32.70 5.30 -10.08
N PRO A 242 33.02 5.86 -8.90
CA PRO A 242 32.91 5.14 -7.64
C PRO A 242 31.53 4.50 -7.42
N GLY A 243 31.54 3.26 -6.92
CA GLY A 243 30.32 2.54 -6.53
C GLY A 243 29.45 2.01 -7.67
N VAL A 244 29.64 2.46 -8.92
CA VAL A 244 28.87 2.01 -10.09
C VAL A 244 29.05 0.51 -10.29
N LYS A 245 27.94 -0.22 -10.39
CA LYS A 245 27.91 -1.66 -10.65
C LYS A 245 27.44 -1.97 -12.07
N LYS A 246 26.40 -1.25 -12.53
CA LYS A 246 25.80 -1.51 -13.84
C LYS A 246 25.03 -0.29 -14.34
N VAL A 247 24.99 -0.10 -15.65
CA VAL A 247 24.10 0.82 -16.35
C VAL A 247 23.15 -0.02 -17.19
N VAL A 248 21.85 0.21 -17.06
CA VAL A 248 20.82 -0.66 -17.66
C VAL A 248 19.80 0.18 -18.40
N ARG A 249 19.39 -0.29 -19.58
CA ARG A 249 18.18 0.20 -20.24
C ARG A 249 16.96 -0.36 -19.49
N VAL A 250 15.96 0.47 -19.24
CA VAL A 250 14.74 0.11 -18.52
C VAL A 250 13.55 0.42 -19.43
N GLY A 251 12.86 -0.63 -19.88
CA GLY A 251 11.85 -0.52 -20.93
C GLY A 251 12.40 0.11 -22.21
N GLU A 252 11.55 0.84 -22.93
CA GLU A 252 11.95 1.56 -24.15
C GLU A 252 12.48 2.97 -23.85
N SER A 253 12.06 3.58 -22.74
CA SER A 253 12.16 5.01 -22.52
C SER A 253 13.11 5.44 -21.42
N ALA A 254 13.66 4.53 -20.61
CA ALA A 254 14.50 4.91 -19.47
C ALA A 254 15.88 4.23 -19.43
N VAL A 255 16.81 4.87 -18.72
CA VAL A 255 18.10 4.32 -18.34
C VAL A 255 18.28 4.45 -16.83
N ALA A 256 18.81 3.41 -16.19
CA ALA A 256 19.14 3.42 -14.77
C ALA A 256 20.60 3.08 -14.51
N VAL A 257 21.15 3.66 -13.44
CA VAL A 257 22.47 3.30 -12.91
C VAL A 257 22.28 2.61 -11.57
N ILE A 258 22.87 1.43 -11.43
CA ILE A 258 22.89 0.64 -10.19
C ILE A 258 24.25 0.85 -9.53
N ALA A 259 24.25 1.20 -8.24
CA ALA A 259 25.46 1.41 -7.44
C ALA A 259 25.28 0.93 -5.99
N ASP A 260 26.35 0.94 -5.19
CA ASP A 260 26.32 0.62 -3.76
C ASP A 260 25.49 1.62 -2.93
N THR A 261 25.50 2.90 -3.31
CA THR A 261 24.68 3.96 -2.69
C THR A 261 23.85 4.69 -3.75
N TRP A 262 22.72 5.26 -3.34
CA TRP A 262 21.89 6.04 -4.26
C TRP A 262 22.63 7.29 -4.78
N TRP A 263 23.47 7.91 -3.96
CA TRP A 263 24.24 9.08 -4.37
C TRP A 263 25.25 8.75 -5.49
N HIS A 264 25.95 7.62 -5.39
CA HIS A 264 26.82 7.15 -6.48
C HIS A 264 26.02 6.86 -7.75
N ALA A 265 24.85 6.21 -7.63
CA ALA A 265 23.98 5.96 -8.78
C ALA A 265 23.52 7.26 -9.45
N LYS A 266 22.99 8.22 -8.67
CA LYS A 266 22.45 9.48 -9.19
C LYS A 266 23.52 10.35 -9.84
N THR A 267 24.66 10.55 -9.18
CA THR A 267 25.74 11.40 -9.73
C THR A 267 26.43 10.78 -10.94
N ALA A 268 26.45 9.45 -11.06
CA ALA A 268 26.89 8.77 -12.27
C ALA A 268 25.86 8.89 -13.39
N LEU A 269 24.57 8.73 -13.09
CA LEU A 269 23.47 8.90 -14.04
C LEU A 269 23.42 10.33 -14.61
N ASP A 270 23.68 11.35 -13.80
CA ASP A 270 23.74 12.75 -14.27
C ASP A 270 24.90 12.99 -15.27
N ALA A 271 25.98 12.22 -15.16
CA ALA A 271 27.13 12.28 -16.06
C ALA A 271 27.00 11.34 -17.27
N LEU A 272 25.95 10.51 -17.34
CA LEU A 272 25.77 9.55 -18.42
C LEU A 272 25.33 10.26 -19.71
N PRO A 273 26.08 10.14 -20.82
CA PRO A 273 25.62 10.62 -22.11
C PRO A 273 24.47 9.74 -22.59
N ILE A 274 23.28 10.34 -22.77
CA ILE A 274 22.08 9.68 -23.26
C ILE A 274 21.55 10.46 -24.47
N GLU A 275 21.25 9.75 -25.55
CA GLU A 275 20.52 10.29 -26.69
C GLU A 275 19.08 9.81 -26.65
N TRP A 276 18.15 10.74 -26.78
CA TRP A 276 16.72 10.47 -26.80
C TRP A 276 16.19 10.49 -28.23
N ASP A 277 15.23 9.62 -28.51
CA ASP A 277 14.27 9.79 -29.58
C ASP A 277 12.98 10.33 -28.96
N GLU A 278 12.79 11.65 -29.01
CA GLU A 278 11.69 12.34 -28.32
C GLU A 278 10.31 12.05 -28.93
N GLY A 279 10.26 11.44 -30.12
CA GLY A 279 9.02 11.01 -30.74
C GLY A 279 8.07 12.16 -31.14
N PRO A 280 6.79 11.86 -31.41
CA PRO A 280 5.85 12.81 -32.01
C PRO A 280 5.45 13.96 -31.06
N ASN A 281 5.58 13.76 -29.74
CA ASN A 281 5.16 14.74 -28.73
C ASN A 281 6.25 15.77 -28.39
N ALA A 282 7.42 15.72 -29.04
CA ALA A 282 8.57 16.59 -28.74
C ALA A 282 8.25 18.09 -28.80
N LYS A 283 7.25 18.47 -29.60
CA LYS A 283 6.83 19.87 -29.80
C LYS A 283 5.47 20.19 -29.16
N LEU A 284 4.86 19.26 -28.43
CA LEU A 284 3.55 19.46 -27.83
C LEU A 284 3.63 20.58 -26.77
N SER A 285 2.78 21.59 -26.89
CA SER A 285 2.73 22.72 -25.97
C SER A 285 1.40 22.77 -25.20
N SER A 286 1.38 23.57 -24.13
CA SER A 286 0.13 23.88 -23.41
C SER A 286 -0.89 24.60 -24.31
N ALA A 287 -0.42 25.38 -25.31
CA ALA A 287 -1.31 26.04 -26.26
C ALA A 287 -2.05 25.02 -27.15
N ASP A 288 -1.33 24.00 -27.65
CA ASP A 288 -1.92 22.92 -28.47
C ASP A 288 -2.97 22.14 -27.67
N THR A 289 -2.66 21.83 -26.40
CA THR A 289 -3.58 21.09 -25.54
C THR A 289 -4.81 21.93 -25.18
N ASN A 290 -4.65 23.22 -24.92
CA ASN A 290 -5.77 24.13 -24.68
C ASN A 290 -6.67 24.30 -25.91
N ALA A 291 -6.09 24.34 -27.12
CA ALA A 291 -6.86 24.40 -28.35
C ALA A 291 -7.70 23.12 -28.55
N LEU A 292 -7.09 21.95 -28.33
CA LEU A 292 -7.77 20.66 -28.40
C LEU A 292 -8.94 20.57 -27.41
N LEU A 293 -8.74 20.96 -26.15
CA LEU A 293 -9.81 20.94 -25.15
C LEU A 293 -10.94 21.91 -25.51
N LYS A 294 -10.61 23.10 -26.01
CA LYS A 294 -11.59 24.09 -26.43
C LYS A 294 -12.46 23.58 -27.57
N GLU A 295 -11.87 22.93 -28.58
CA GLU A 295 -12.60 22.27 -29.66
C GLU A 295 -13.55 21.18 -29.10
N GLY A 296 -13.07 20.41 -28.12
CA GLY A 296 -13.85 19.36 -27.44
C GLY A 296 -15.12 19.86 -26.75
N LEU A 297 -15.18 21.13 -26.33
CA LEU A 297 -16.37 21.73 -25.69
C LEU A 297 -17.55 21.94 -26.64
N ASP A 298 -17.29 21.96 -27.95
CA ASP A 298 -18.29 22.20 -28.99
C ASP A 298 -18.48 20.99 -29.92
N ALA A 299 -17.66 19.95 -29.79
CA ALA A 299 -17.72 18.81 -30.68
C ALA A 299 -19.10 18.11 -30.65
N PRO A 300 -19.66 17.75 -31.81
CA PRO A 300 -21.02 17.22 -31.91
C PRO A 300 -21.17 15.85 -31.26
N GLN A 301 -20.10 15.04 -31.28
CA GLN A 301 -20.05 13.76 -30.59
C GLN A 301 -19.51 13.95 -29.17
N ALA A 302 -20.19 13.33 -28.20
CA ALA A 302 -19.75 13.29 -26.81
C ALA A 302 -20.13 11.95 -26.18
N VAL A 303 -19.32 11.52 -25.21
CA VAL A 303 -19.73 10.49 -24.27
C VAL A 303 -20.69 11.12 -23.25
N VAL A 304 -21.90 10.57 -23.15
CA VAL A 304 -22.89 11.02 -22.17
C VAL A 304 -22.67 10.24 -20.87
N GLY A 305 -22.18 10.92 -19.84
CA GLY A 305 -22.00 10.32 -18.51
C GLY A 305 -23.30 10.20 -17.71
N ASN A 306 -24.15 11.24 -17.77
CA ASN A 306 -25.48 11.27 -17.14
C ASN A 306 -26.44 12.11 -17.98
N SER A 307 -27.70 11.72 -18.04
CA SER A 307 -28.75 12.46 -18.76
C SER A 307 -30.08 12.28 -18.05
N VAL A 308 -30.74 13.40 -17.75
CA VAL A 308 -32.08 13.46 -17.16
C VAL A 308 -32.86 14.54 -17.89
N GLY A 309 -33.93 14.15 -18.57
CA GLY A 309 -34.72 15.05 -19.43
C GLY A 309 -33.93 15.64 -20.60
N ASP A 310 -34.53 16.62 -21.29
CA ASP A 310 -33.87 17.39 -22.33
C ASP A 310 -33.37 18.74 -21.78
N ALA A 311 -32.20 18.69 -21.12
CA ALA A 311 -31.59 19.87 -20.54
C ALA A 311 -31.30 20.96 -21.58
N ARG A 312 -30.98 20.60 -22.83
CA ARG A 312 -30.63 21.57 -23.88
C ARG A 312 -31.86 22.34 -24.34
N ALA A 313 -32.98 21.65 -24.60
CA ALA A 313 -34.24 22.30 -24.93
C ALA A 313 -34.72 23.19 -23.77
N ALA A 314 -34.65 22.69 -22.53
CA ALA A 314 -35.05 23.46 -21.35
C ALA A 314 -34.21 24.74 -21.16
N ILE A 315 -32.88 24.68 -21.35
CA ILE A 315 -32.01 25.87 -21.35
C ILE A 315 -32.39 26.81 -22.49
N ALA A 316 -32.70 26.30 -23.68
CA ALA A 316 -33.06 27.14 -24.82
C ALA A 316 -34.35 27.94 -24.59
N SER A 317 -35.32 27.38 -23.85
CA SER A 317 -36.58 28.04 -23.48
C SER A 317 -36.54 28.87 -22.19
N ALA A 318 -35.43 28.82 -21.43
CA ALA A 318 -35.34 29.46 -20.11
C ALA A 318 -35.39 31.01 -20.20
N ALA A 319 -35.93 31.64 -19.15
CA ALA A 319 -36.06 33.09 -19.04
C ALA A 319 -34.68 33.77 -18.86
N GLY A 320 -33.79 33.15 -18.08
CA GLY A 320 -32.39 33.51 -17.96
C GLY A 320 -31.46 32.40 -18.46
N LYS A 321 -30.31 32.76 -19.02
CA LYS A 321 -29.29 31.79 -19.48
C LYS A 321 -27.92 32.24 -19.01
N ILE A 322 -27.16 31.32 -18.43
CA ILE A 322 -25.77 31.56 -18.02
C ILE A 322 -24.90 30.49 -18.66
N GLU A 323 -23.78 30.92 -19.21
CA GLU A 323 -22.74 30.02 -19.68
C GLU A 323 -21.38 30.45 -19.12
N ALA A 324 -20.59 29.47 -18.68
CA ALA A 324 -19.23 29.69 -18.22
C ALA A 324 -18.34 28.51 -18.60
N VAL A 325 -17.12 28.83 -19.02
CA VAL A 325 -16.05 27.85 -19.27
C VAL A 325 -15.04 27.93 -18.15
N TYR A 326 -14.82 26.80 -17.50
CA TYR A 326 -13.83 26.62 -16.45
C TYR A 326 -12.67 25.79 -16.99
N SER A 327 -11.48 25.98 -16.43
CA SER A 327 -10.31 25.18 -16.77
C SER A 327 -9.57 24.76 -15.51
N TYR A 328 -8.92 23.61 -15.57
CA TYR A 328 -8.09 23.07 -14.51
C TYR A 328 -6.75 22.59 -15.10
N PRO A 329 -5.60 23.01 -14.55
CA PRO A 329 -4.31 22.68 -15.13
C PRO A 329 -3.91 21.23 -14.84
N HIS A 330 -2.78 20.81 -15.43
CA HIS A 330 -2.08 19.65 -14.92
C HIS A 330 -1.69 19.88 -13.46
N GLN A 331 -1.95 18.89 -12.61
CA GLN A 331 -1.53 18.93 -11.21
C GLN A 331 -0.74 17.68 -10.87
N ASN A 332 0.50 17.87 -10.40
CA ASN A 332 1.30 16.77 -9.86
C ASN A 332 0.82 16.45 -8.44
N HIS A 333 0.86 15.17 -8.09
CA HIS A 333 0.58 14.66 -6.75
C HIS A 333 1.61 15.13 -5.71
N ALA A 334 2.86 15.35 -6.14
CA ALA A 334 3.96 15.87 -5.33
C ALA A 334 4.07 15.20 -3.95
N THR A 335 4.07 13.86 -3.92
CA THR A 335 4.17 13.10 -2.67
C THR A 335 5.50 13.39 -1.98
N MET A 336 5.53 13.53 -0.66
CA MET A 336 6.78 13.84 0.08
C MET A 336 7.83 12.74 -0.13
N GLU A 337 7.41 11.48 -0.08
CA GLU A 337 8.23 10.35 -0.52
C GLU A 337 8.08 10.15 -2.04
N THR A 338 9.18 10.23 -2.78
CA THR A 338 9.23 9.97 -4.22
C THR A 338 8.97 8.49 -4.54
N MET A 339 8.74 8.18 -5.81
CA MET A 339 8.54 6.78 -6.20
C MET A 339 9.75 5.92 -5.86
N THR A 340 9.50 4.80 -5.20
CA THR A 340 10.54 3.90 -4.68
C THR A 340 10.00 2.48 -4.57
N ALA A 341 10.85 1.51 -4.87
CA ALA A 341 10.59 0.09 -4.63
C ALA A 341 11.92 -0.65 -4.46
N THR A 342 11.96 -1.56 -3.49
CA THR A 342 13.06 -2.53 -3.34
C THR A 342 12.62 -3.86 -3.93
N VAL A 343 13.44 -4.45 -4.79
CA VAL A 343 13.13 -5.72 -5.45
C VAL A 343 14.25 -6.72 -5.24
N LYS A 344 13.89 -7.96 -4.89
CA LYS A 344 14.77 -9.11 -4.96
C LYS A 344 14.22 -10.07 -6.00
N TYR A 345 14.94 -10.21 -7.10
CA TYR A 345 14.52 -11.05 -8.22
C TYR A 345 15.44 -12.25 -8.39
N THR A 346 14.87 -13.40 -8.72
CA THR A 346 15.52 -14.58 -9.29
C THR A 346 14.62 -15.12 -10.41
N PRO A 347 15.11 -16.00 -11.30
CA PRO A 347 14.27 -16.61 -12.32
C PRO A 347 13.09 -17.44 -11.79
N GLN A 348 13.03 -17.72 -10.47
CA GLN A 348 11.97 -18.51 -9.82
C GLN A 348 11.11 -17.70 -8.85
N ARG A 349 11.52 -16.46 -8.52
CA ARG A 349 10.86 -15.67 -7.46
C ARG A 349 11.11 -14.17 -7.66
N CYS A 350 10.05 -13.37 -7.53
CA CYS A 350 10.15 -11.92 -7.44
C CYS A 350 9.52 -11.40 -6.14
N GLU A 351 10.29 -10.70 -5.31
CA GLU A 351 9.80 -10.08 -4.09
C GLU A 351 9.96 -8.56 -4.18
N VAL A 352 8.89 -7.82 -3.87
CA VAL A 352 8.87 -6.36 -3.95
C VAL A 352 8.43 -5.75 -2.62
N TRP A 353 9.22 -4.84 -2.07
CA TRP A 353 8.84 -3.98 -0.95
C TRP A 353 8.58 -2.57 -1.47
N THR A 354 7.34 -2.10 -1.37
CA THR A 354 6.96 -0.82 -1.98
C THR A 354 5.87 -0.09 -1.19
N PRO A 355 5.92 1.25 -1.11
CA PRO A 355 4.78 2.05 -0.69
C PRO A 355 3.75 2.07 -1.82
N THR A 356 2.56 1.51 -1.59
CA THR A 356 1.48 1.45 -2.59
C THR A 356 0.08 1.60 -1.99
N GLN A 357 -0.81 2.24 -2.74
CA GLN A 357 -2.24 2.30 -2.42
C GLN A 357 -2.98 1.04 -2.88
N ASN A 358 -2.42 0.28 -3.82
CA ASN A 358 -3.09 -0.86 -4.42
C ASN A 358 -2.11 -2.03 -4.56
N GLY A 359 -2.09 -2.89 -3.55
CA GLY A 359 -1.18 -4.04 -3.48
C GLY A 359 -1.42 -5.08 -4.57
N GLU A 360 -2.66 -5.27 -5.01
CA GLU A 360 -2.99 -6.24 -6.06
C GLU A 360 -2.49 -5.79 -7.43
N ALA A 361 -2.65 -4.50 -7.76
CA ALA A 361 -2.07 -3.94 -8.97
C ALA A 361 -0.53 -3.92 -8.91
N ALA A 362 0.07 -3.69 -7.74
CA ALA A 362 1.52 -3.82 -7.56
C ALA A 362 2.00 -5.26 -7.81
N LEU A 363 1.25 -6.27 -7.34
CA LEU A 363 1.58 -7.68 -7.57
C LEU A 363 1.46 -8.04 -9.05
N ALA A 364 0.42 -7.56 -9.73
CA ALA A 364 0.24 -7.76 -11.16
C ALA A 364 1.41 -7.14 -11.95
N ALA A 365 1.76 -5.88 -11.68
CA ALA A 365 2.88 -5.19 -12.31
C ALA A 365 4.22 -5.91 -12.05
N ALA A 366 4.43 -6.40 -10.82
CA ALA A 366 5.63 -7.15 -10.48
C ALA A 366 5.72 -8.48 -11.25
N ALA A 367 4.62 -9.24 -11.33
CA ALA A 367 4.55 -10.52 -12.03
C ALA A 367 4.79 -10.35 -13.54
N GLU A 368 4.13 -9.36 -14.15
CA GLU A 368 4.30 -9.02 -15.56
C GLU A 368 5.74 -8.64 -15.88
N ALA A 369 6.32 -7.71 -15.12
CA ALA A 369 7.70 -7.26 -15.33
C ALA A 369 8.73 -8.38 -15.08
N ALA A 370 8.48 -9.23 -14.09
CA ALA A 370 9.30 -10.39 -13.78
C ALA A 370 9.27 -11.43 -14.89
N GLY A 371 8.15 -11.54 -15.62
CA GLY A 371 7.85 -12.65 -16.52
C GLY A 371 7.54 -13.93 -15.76
N LEU A 372 6.98 -13.81 -14.55
CA LEU A 372 6.69 -14.93 -13.66
C LEU A 372 5.19 -15.02 -13.37
N PRO A 373 4.64 -16.22 -13.11
CA PRO A 373 3.29 -16.37 -12.59
C PRO A 373 3.11 -15.56 -11.28
N PRO A 374 1.94 -14.97 -11.01
CA PRO A 374 1.69 -14.24 -9.77
C PRO A 374 1.97 -15.04 -8.49
N ALA A 375 1.80 -16.37 -8.51
CA ALA A 375 2.11 -17.25 -7.38
C ALA A 375 3.62 -17.35 -7.05
N GLN A 376 4.49 -16.94 -7.97
CA GLN A 376 5.94 -16.82 -7.76
C GLN A 376 6.36 -15.38 -7.44
N CYS A 377 5.39 -14.49 -7.20
CA CYS A 377 5.65 -13.11 -6.87
C CYS A 377 5.05 -12.77 -5.51
N GLU A 378 5.68 -11.84 -4.80
CA GLU A 378 5.14 -11.29 -3.56
C GLU A 378 5.37 -9.79 -3.48
N VAL A 379 4.39 -9.09 -2.90
CA VAL A 379 4.47 -7.66 -2.61
C VAL A 379 4.26 -7.40 -1.13
N TYR A 380 5.27 -6.84 -0.48
CA TYR A 380 5.19 -6.36 0.88
C TYR A 380 4.90 -4.86 0.86
N LYS A 381 3.68 -4.50 1.27
CA LYS A 381 3.29 -3.10 1.39
C LYS A 381 4.02 -2.45 2.55
N LEU A 382 4.56 -1.27 2.30
CA LEU A 382 5.11 -0.39 3.34
C LEU A 382 4.18 0.81 3.54
N LEU A 383 4.30 1.48 4.69
CA LEU A 383 3.71 2.81 4.85
C LEU A 383 4.27 3.74 3.78
N LEU A 384 3.45 4.73 3.39
CA LEU A 384 3.74 5.60 2.26
C LEU A 384 3.77 7.07 2.67
N GLY A 385 4.80 7.80 2.22
CA GLY A 385 4.99 9.23 2.47
C GLY A 385 4.14 10.11 1.55
N GLY A 386 2.84 9.84 1.49
CA GLY A 386 1.89 10.49 0.57
C GLY A 386 1.59 9.64 -0.67
N GLY A 387 0.34 9.71 -1.13
CA GLY A 387 -0.14 8.96 -2.30
C GLY A 387 -0.95 9.83 -3.24
N PHE A 388 -2.02 10.46 -2.73
CA PHE A 388 -2.91 11.38 -3.46
C PHE A 388 -3.51 10.84 -4.78
N GLY A 389 -3.35 9.55 -5.08
CA GLY A 389 -3.72 8.93 -6.36
C GLY A 389 -2.51 8.34 -7.12
N ARG A 390 -1.32 8.94 -6.97
CA ARG A 390 -0.09 8.55 -7.68
C ARG A 390 0.27 7.08 -7.51
N ARG A 391 0.08 6.56 -6.29
CA ARG A 391 0.46 5.20 -5.90
C ARG A 391 -0.67 4.17 -6.05
N GLY A 392 -1.79 4.55 -6.66
CA GLY A 392 -2.99 3.72 -6.77
C GLY A 392 -3.41 3.35 -8.18
N ALA A 393 -3.28 4.27 -9.14
CA ALA A 393 -3.78 4.11 -10.50
C ALA A 393 -2.79 3.43 -11.45
N THR A 394 -1.49 3.64 -11.25
CA THR A 394 -0.41 3.08 -12.08
C THR A 394 0.72 2.61 -11.15
N HIS A 395 1.52 1.64 -11.61
CA HIS A 395 2.62 1.03 -10.85
C HIS A 395 3.90 0.95 -11.68
N ASP A 396 4.12 1.98 -12.50
CA ASP A 396 5.29 2.11 -13.37
C ASP A 396 6.62 1.97 -12.63
N TRP A 397 6.74 2.55 -11.43
CA TRP A 397 7.96 2.42 -10.62
C TRP A 397 8.22 0.98 -10.13
N VAL A 398 7.16 0.17 -9.95
CA VAL A 398 7.31 -1.26 -9.61
C VAL A 398 7.83 -2.01 -10.83
N THR A 399 7.23 -1.80 -11.99
CA THR A 399 7.67 -2.38 -13.26
C THR A 399 9.13 -2.04 -13.54
N GLN A 400 9.52 -0.77 -13.42
CA GLN A 400 10.90 -0.31 -13.60
C GLN A 400 11.84 -0.97 -12.59
N ALA A 401 11.50 -0.99 -11.30
CA ALA A 401 12.35 -1.59 -10.27
C ALA A 401 12.57 -3.09 -10.50
N VAL A 402 11.54 -3.81 -10.94
CA VAL A 402 11.66 -5.23 -11.29
C VAL A 402 12.55 -5.43 -12.52
N GLN A 403 12.37 -4.64 -13.57
CA GLN A 403 13.25 -4.67 -14.76
C GLN A 403 14.72 -4.40 -14.40
N ILE A 404 14.97 -3.44 -13.51
CA ILE A 404 16.33 -3.15 -13.01
C ILE A 404 16.87 -4.35 -12.20
N ALA A 405 16.07 -4.93 -11.30
CA ALA A 405 16.53 -6.05 -10.46
C ALA A 405 16.78 -7.34 -11.25
N LYS A 406 16.11 -7.55 -12.39
CA LYS A 406 16.38 -8.66 -13.31
C LYS A 406 17.82 -8.65 -13.84
N GLU A 407 18.44 -7.48 -13.89
CA GLU A 407 19.83 -7.32 -14.30
C GLU A 407 20.84 -7.69 -13.21
N MET A 408 20.36 -7.96 -11.98
CA MET A 408 21.15 -8.34 -10.80
C MET A 408 20.50 -9.51 -10.01
N PRO A 409 20.28 -10.69 -10.61
CA PRO A 409 19.57 -11.79 -9.93
C PRO A 409 20.18 -12.16 -8.57
N GLY A 410 19.33 -12.39 -7.58
CA GLY A 410 19.70 -12.71 -6.20
C GLY A 410 20.11 -11.50 -5.33
N THR A 411 20.43 -10.36 -5.95
CA THR A 411 20.81 -9.13 -5.24
C THR A 411 19.61 -8.21 -5.07
N PRO A 412 19.26 -7.77 -3.85
CA PRO A 412 18.22 -6.76 -3.68
C PRO A 412 18.64 -5.43 -4.30
N VAL A 413 17.77 -4.83 -5.11
CA VAL A 413 18.00 -3.50 -5.71
C VAL A 413 16.86 -2.58 -5.32
N LYS A 414 17.17 -1.43 -4.72
CA LYS A 414 16.21 -0.36 -4.44
C LYS A 414 16.28 0.72 -5.51
N LEU A 415 15.21 0.88 -6.26
CA LEU A 415 15.00 2.05 -7.11
C LEU A 415 14.48 3.21 -6.24
N ILE A 416 15.09 4.39 -6.37
CA ILE A 416 14.54 5.65 -5.85
C ILE A 416 14.58 6.68 -6.97
N TRP A 417 13.42 7.26 -7.31
CA TRP A 417 13.33 8.41 -8.20
C TRP A 417 13.82 9.67 -7.47
N SER A 418 14.57 10.53 -8.16
CA SER A 418 14.85 11.87 -7.62
C SER A 418 13.58 12.72 -7.61
N ARG A 419 13.60 13.85 -6.91
CA ARG A 419 12.45 14.77 -6.91
C ARG A 419 12.18 15.30 -8.32
N GLU A 420 13.22 15.62 -9.07
CA GLU A 420 13.11 16.12 -10.45
C GLU A 420 12.46 15.05 -11.33
N GLU A 421 12.90 13.81 -11.23
CA GLU A 421 12.34 12.67 -11.96
C GLU A 421 10.84 12.46 -11.62
N ASP A 422 10.50 12.52 -10.33
CA ASP A 422 9.11 12.41 -9.84
C ASP A 422 8.21 13.58 -10.28
N MET A 423 8.78 14.78 -10.37
CA MET A 423 8.07 15.95 -10.85
C MET A 423 7.86 15.93 -12.35
N THR A 424 8.86 15.53 -13.14
CA THR A 424 8.80 15.46 -14.61
C THR A 424 7.92 14.32 -15.11
N HIS A 425 8.01 13.14 -14.49
CA HIS A 425 7.29 11.92 -14.91
C HIS A 425 6.09 11.61 -14.02
N GLY A 426 5.58 12.63 -13.33
CA GLY A 426 4.34 12.52 -12.57
C GLY A 426 3.19 12.03 -13.45
N ARG A 427 2.31 11.21 -12.90
CA ARG A 427 1.01 10.95 -13.52
C ARG A 427 0.09 12.10 -13.11
N TYR A 428 0.09 13.19 -13.86
CA TYR A 428 -0.65 14.39 -13.49
C TYR A 428 -2.16 14.13 -13.47
N HIS A 429 -2.88 14.86 -12.61
CA HIS A 429 -4.29 15.11 -12.91
C HIS A 429 -4.37 15.70 -14.32
N PRO A 430 -5.21 15.16 -15.22
CA PRO A 430 -5.27 15.65 -16.58
C PRO A 430 -5.73 17.11 -16.59
N VAL A 431 -5.16 17.91 -17.49
CA VAL A 431 -5.71 19.22 -17.81
C VAL A 431 -7.13 19.03 -18.34
N THR A 432 -8.06 19.87 -17.92
CA THR A 432 -9.49 19.71 -18.24
C THR A 432 -10.11 21.07 -18.47
N GLN A 433 -11.07 21.15 -19.39
CA GLN A 433 -11.97 22.29 -19.50
C GLN A 433 -13.39 21.80 -19.27
N CYS A 434 -14.26 22.67 -18.74
CA CYS A 434 -15.67 22.35 -18.62
C CYS A 434 -16.51 23.56 -18.99
N LYS A 435 -17.41 23.38 -19.95
CA LYS A 435 -18.47 24.35 -20.25
C LYS A 435 -19.73 23.97 -19.51
N LEU A 436 -20.17 24.82 -18.59
CA LEU A 436 -21.45 24.73 -17.92
C LEU A 436 -22.42 25.75 -18.53
N SER A 437 -23.56 25.26 -19.01
CA SER A 437 -24.66 26.08 -19.49
C SER A 437 -25.89 25.82 -18.60
N ALA A 438 -26.50 26.88 -18.07
CA ALA A 438 -27.61 26.82 -17.15
C ALA A 438 -28.80 27.65 -17.66
N GLY A 439 -30.00 27.12 -17.46
CA GLY A 439 -31.27 27.81 -17.69
C GLY A 439 -31.88 28.22 -16.35
N LEU A 440 -32.32 29.46 -16.25
CA LEU A 440 -32.96 30.04 -15.06
C LEU A 440 -34.39 30.46 -15.37
N ASP A 441 -35.28 30.37 -14.39
CA ASP A 441 -36.62 30.98 -14.48
C ASP A 441 -36.57 32.50 -14.21
N ALA A 442 -37.75 33.14 -14.18
CA ALA A 442 -37.87 34.58 -13.96
C ALA A 442 -37.51 35.01 -12.52
N GLN A 443 -37.47 34.08 -11.58
CA GLN A 443 -37.08 34.29 -10.18
C GLN A 443 -35.57 34.09 -9.98
N GLY A 444 -34.87 33.55 -11.00
CA GLY A 444 -33.44 33.26 -10.95
C GLY A 444 -33.12 31.84 -10.48
N GLU A 445 -34.11 30.96 -10.37
CA GLU A 445 -33.93 29.57 -9.94
C GLU A 445 -33.49 28.67 -11.10
N LEU A 446 -32.64 27.69 -10.80
CA LEU A 446 -32.10 26.76 -11.80
C LEU A 446 -33.17 25.79 -12.30
N THR A 447 -33.45 25.83 -13.61
CA THR A 447 -34.43 24.95 -14.27
C THR A 447 -33.78 23.86 -15.11
N ALA A 448 -32.56 24.08 -15.60
CA ALA A 448 -31.81 23.10 -16.36
C ALA A 448 -30.31 23.36 -16.31
N LEU A 449 -29.53 22.27 -16.37
CA LEU A 449 -28.06 22.31 -16.38
C LEU A 449 -27.53 21.36 -17.46
N HIS A 450 -26.62 21.85 -18.27
CA HIS A 450 -25.87 21.08 -19.24
C HIS A 450 -24.37 21.28 -19.01
N MET A 451 -23.64 20.19 -18.86
CA MET A 451 -22.19 20.19 -18.64
C MET A 451 -21.48 19.46 -19.77
N ARG A 452 -20.46 20.08 -20.33
CA ARG A 452 -19.51 19.46 -21.26
C ARG A 452 -18.13 19.52 -20.64
N ILE A 453 -17.46 18.39 -20.51
CA ILE A 453 -16.11 18.25 -19.94
C ILE A 453 -15.19 17.71 -21.04
#